data_AF-K1UWZ4-F1
#
_entry.id   AF-K1UWZ4-F1
#
_cell.length_a   1.000
_cell.length_b   1.000
_cell.length_c   1.000
_cell.angle_alpha   90.00
_cell.angle_beta   90.00
_cell.angle_gamma   90.00
#
_symmetry.space_group_name_H-M   'P 1'
#
loop_
_entity.id
_entity.type
_entity.pdbx_description
1 polymer ?
#
loop_
_entity_poly.entity_id
_entity_poly.type
_entity_poly.pdbx_seq_one_letter_code
_entity_poly.pdbx_strand_id
1 'polypeptide(L)'
;MENQSENIPNLDQVTQEEVKIVKTDVNAKDGQNKCPKCGATEISLNANNGKLRCHYCRYEFEPEKLAGKEQDISKLQGQVVGSGATNIVADTNDVVTFKCSSCGAEVIVDTASSTQARCHWCRNTLSVNQQIPNGAVPDTVLPFKVTKNDAKTEIENFVGKRKFFANPTFRKEFTTENIMGVYLPYMIIDTNTHANLKGEGEHETRHYTESHNDSSTTYYDAELYAVERDFDLTIEGLTIESSKDKLNTEQSDRTNNIINAIMPFDTENCVKWDSNYIKGYTSEKRDTNVTDLKDMVEVKSKDISRFACNETIKYYDRGVKWQSETLEVKGQQWMSAYLPVWLYSYHEEKNGKSILHYVAVNARTKETMGSVPIHMPKLFLISFLVEILGFFAMLFTYDGEDNWPFLFLLSGVIYFIVIYSKYRNQSARHNYETETKTKMSNLKKSDRFIQNKTRLTSPRMSGANNKQVNGAKKHITDIANLDTLEDIANINPFNK
;
A
#
# COMPACT_ATOMS: atom_id res chain seq x y z
N MET A 1 38.01 -47.78 -23.22
CA MET A 1 37.82 -46.87 -22.08
C MET A 1 36.99 -45.71 -22.60
N GLU A 2 35.68 -45.93 -22.66
CA GLU A 2 34.67 -44.95 -23.06
C GLU A 2 34.36 -44.08 -21.84
N ASN A 3 34.53 -42.77 -21.98
CA ASN A 3 34.09 -41.80 -20.98
C ASN A 3 32.66 -41.38 -21.29
N GLN A 4 31.79 -41.63 -20.32
CA GLN A 4 30.40 -41.20 -20.27
C GLN A 4 30.35 -39.68 -20.09
N SER A 5 29.71 -38.97 -21.02
CA SER A 5 29.25 -37.59 -20.80
C SER A 5 27.78 -37.64 -20.38
N GLU A 6 27.50 -37.28 -19.14
CA GLU A 6 26.16 -37.19 -18.56
C GLU A 6 25.33 -36.11 -19.27
N ASN A 7 24.12 -36.49 -19.68
CA ASN A 7 23.07 -35.61 -20.17
C ASN A 7 22.51 -34.77 -19.02
N ILE A 8 22.78 -33.47 -19.01
CA ILE A 8 22.06 -32.50 -18.18
C ILE A 8 20.79 -32.10 -18.94
N PRO A 9 19.57 -32.32 -18.40
CA PRO A 9 18.35 -31.90 -19.08
C PRO A 9 18.21 -30.38 -19.06
N ASN A 10 17.97 -29.84 -20.26
CA ASN A 10 17.73 -28.43 -20.57
C ASN A 10 16.53 -27.89 -19.76
N LEU A 11 16.76 -26.88 -18.91
CA LEU A 11 15.77 -26.28 -18.01
C LEU A 11 15.09 -25.03 -18.62
N ASP A 12 14.96 -24.95 -19.95
CA ASP A 12 14.36 -23.79 -20.65
C ASP A 12 13.04 -24.13 -21.36
N GLN A 13 12.14 -24.87 -20.69
CA GLN A 13 10.74 -25.00 -21.14
C GLN A 13 9.77 -24.72 -20.00
N VAL A 14 9.85 -23.50 -19.46
CA VAL A 14 8.66 -22.87 -18.85
C VAL A 14 7.90 -22.21 -19.99
N THR A 15 6.69 -22.70 -20.25
CA THR A 15 5.71 -22.16 -21.19
C THR A 15 5.60 -20.64 -21.03
N GLN A 16 6.16 -19.87 -21.97
CA GLN A 16 5.91 -18.44 -22.09
C GLN A 16 4.45 -18.27 -22.53
N GLU A 17 3.54 -18.04 -21.58
CA GLU A 17 2.25 -17.45 -21.90
C GLU A 17 2.52 -16.11 -22.61
N GLU A 18 2.03 -15.96 -23.84
CA GLU A 18 2.23 -14.75 -24.64
C GLU A 18 1.68 -13.53 -23.90
N VAL A 19 2.57 -12.66 -23.42
CA VAL A 19 2.20 -11.41 -22.77
C VAL A 19 1.65 -10.43 -23.82
N LYS A 20 0.38 -10.05 -23.71
CA LYS A 20 -0.25 -9.09 -24.60
C LYS A 20 0.08 -7.66 -24.17
N ILE A 21 0.82 -6.94 -25.00
CA ILE A 21 1.16 -5.53 -24.74
C ILE A 21 0.10 -4.60 -25.36
N VAL A 22 -0.50 -3.73 -24.55
CA VAL A 22 -1.41 -2.67 -24.98
C VAL A 22 -0.61 -1.37 -25.12
N LYS A 23 -0.48 -0.85 -26.35
CA LYS A 23 0.12 0.46 -26.57
C LYS A 23 -0.79 1.57 -26.06
N THR A 24 -0.37 2.29 -25.03
CA THR A 24 -1.17 3.33 -24.35
C THR A 24 -0.83 4.74 -24.83
N ASP A 25 0.34 4.94 -25.42
CA ASP A 25 0.81 6.20 -26.02
C ASP A 25 0.40 6.39 -27.48
N VAL A 26 -0.57 5.63 -27.99
CA VAL A 26 -1.06 5.83 -29.37
C VAL A 26 -1.52 7.27 -29.53
N ASN A 27 -0.99 7.97 -30.54
CA ASN A 27 -1.18 9.39 -30.82
C ASN A 27 -0.58 10.38 -29.81
N ALA A 28 0.21 9.91 -28.83
CA ALA A 28 0.96 10.80 -27.95
C ALA A 28 1.94 11.66 -28.76
N LYS A 29 2.07 12.93 -28.36
CA LYS A 29 2.96 13.89 -29.01
C LYS A 29 3.99 14.39 -28.01
N ASP A 30 5.25 14.24 -28.38
CA ASP A 30 6.37 14.77 -27.62
C ASP A 30 6.77 16.18 -28.06
N GLY A 31 7.62 16.82 -27.28
CA GLY A 31 8.03 18.20 -27.49
C GLY A 31 6.93 19.15 -27.06
N GLN A 32 6.46 20.04 -27.95
CA GLN A 32 5.50 21.08 -27.56
C GLN A 32 4.05 20.58 -27.66
N ASN A 33 3.48 20.15 -26.52
CA ASN A 33 2.05 19.87 -26.41
C ASN A 33 1.27 21.20 -26.29
N LYS A 34 0.65 21.65 -27.40
CA LYS A 34 0.05 22.99 -27.52
C LYS A 34 -1.46 22.96 -27.29
N CYS A 35 -1.99 24.02 -26.69
CA CYS A 35 -3.42 24.23 -26.57
C CYS A 35 -4.08 24.31 -27.96
N PRO A 36 -5.11 23.52 -28.26
CA PRO A 36 -5.74 23.48 -29.58
C PRO A 36 -6.43 24.81 -29.93
N LYS A 37 -6.82 25.61 -28.94
CA LYS A 37 -7.51 26.88 -29.15
C LYS A 37 -6.57 28.07 -29.43
N CYS A 38 -5.40 28.11 -28.80
CA CYS A 38 -4.53 29.29 -28.85
C CYS A 38 -3.03 29.01 -29.05
N GLY A 39 -2.62 27.74 -29.15
CA GLY A 39 -1.23 27.36 -29.39
C GLY A 39 -0.27 27.48 -28.21
N ALA A 40 -0.71 27.96 -27.04
CA ALA A 40 0.14 28.09 -25.86
C ALA A 40 0.47 26.72 -25.24
N THR A 41 1.69 26.55 -24.73
CA THR A 41 2.13 25.35 -24.00
C THR A 41 1.98 25.47 -22.48
N GLU A 42 1.43 26.59 -22.01
CA GLU A 42 1.18 26.82 -20.59
C GLU A 42 -0.12 26.14 -20.17
N ILE A 43 -0.08 24.82 -20.00
CA ILE A 43 -1.22 23.99 -19.60
C ILE A 43 -0.87 23.32 -18.27
N SER A 44 -1.79 23.32 -17.32
CA SER A 44 -1.65 22.57 -16.07
C SER A 44 -2.99 22.08 -15.57
N LEU A 45 -2.95 21.20 -14.59
CA LEU A 45 -4.13 20.71 -13.89
C LEU A 45 -4.85 21.83 -13.12
N ASN A 46 -6.17 21.92 -13.32
CA ASN A 46 -7.09 22.61 -12.44
C ASN A 46 -7.61 21.61 -11.38
N ALA A 47 -7.03 21.65 -10.17
CA ALA A 47 -7.37 20.71 -9.10
C ALA A 47 -8.85 20.74 -8.68
N ASN A 48 -9.58 21.84 -8.93
CA ASN A 48 -10.99 21.96 -8.56
C ASN A 48 -11.90 21.04 -9.38
N ASN A 49 -11.55 20.73 -10.63
CA ASN A 49 -12.38 19.93 -11.53
C ASN A 49 -11.62 18.76 -12.18
N GLY A 50 -10.32 18.60 -11.91
CA GLY A 50 -9.50 17.50 -12.44
C GLY A 50 -9.11 17.66 -13.91
N LYS A 51 -9.48 18.76 -14.56
CA LYS A 51 -9.22 19.00 -15.98
C LYS A 51 -7.90 19.74 -16.18
N LEU A 52 -7.25 19.52 -17.32
CA LEU A 52 -6.18 20.42 -17.75
C LEU A 52 -6.80 21.75 -18.18
N ARG A 53 -6.10 22.85 -17.91
CA ARG A 53 -6.51 24.20 -18.28
C ARG A 53 -5.33 24.98 -18.85
N CYS A 54 -5.56 25.63 -20.00
CA CYS A 54 -4.60 26.55 -20.57
C CYS A 54 -4.55 27.84 -19.73
N HIS A 55 -3.38 28.25 -19.25
CA HIS A 55 -3.21 29.49 -18.49
C HIS A 55 -3.34 30.75 -19.34
N TYR A 56 -3.22 30.65 -20.66
CA TYR A 56 -3.37 31.79 -21.57
C TYR A 56 -4.84 32.04 -21.91
N CYS A 57 -5.49 31.15 -22.67
CA CYS A 57 -6.86 31.35 -23.15
C CYS A 57 -7.95 30.75 -22.24
N ARG A 58 -7.57 30.11 -21.12
CA ARG A 58 -8.46 29.48 -20.15
C ARG A 58 -9.31 28.32 -20.66
N TYR A 59 -9.04 27.82 -21.87
CA TYR A 59 -9.63 26.60 -22.40
C TYR A 59 -9.36 25.42 -21.46
N GLU A 60 -10.41 24.66 -21.14
CA GLU A 60 -10.34 23.42 -20.36
C GLU A 60 -10.42 22.23 -21.30
N PHE A 61 -9.60 21.22 -21.03
CA PHE A 61 -9.51 20.01 -21.84
C PHE A 61 -10.37 18.93 -21.17
N GLU A 62 -11.12 18.18 -21.99
CA GLU A 62 -11.78 16.99 -21.48
C GLU A 62 -10.73 15.90 -21.22
N PRO A 63 -10.74 15.27 -20.03
CA PRO A 63 -9.78 14.23 -19.73
C PRO A 63 -10.00 13.00 -20.63
N GLU A 64 -8.93 12.53 -21.27
CA GLU A 64 -8.98 11.33 -22.10
C GLU A 64 -8.89 10.08 -21.23
N LYS A 65 -9.81 9.14 -21.38
CA LYS A 65 -9.70 7.83 -20.76
C LYS A 65 -8.71 6.96 -21.52
N LEU A 66 -8.05 6.06 -20.80
CA LEU A 66 -7.12 5.11 -21.40
C LEU A 66 -7.87 4.14 -22.33
N ALA A 67 -7.48 4.10 -23.60
CA ALA A 67 -8.02 3.17 -24.58
C ALA A 67 -7.27 1.82 -24.56
N GLY A 68 -7.93 0.76 -25.02
CA GLY A 68 -7.31 -0.57 -25.17
C GLY A 68 -7.24 -1.42 -23.89
N LYS A 69 -7.57 -0.82 -22.73
CA LYS A 69 -7.79 -1.53 -21.46
C LYS A 69 -9.10 -2.32 -21.52
N GLU A 70 -9.06 -3.62 -21.18
CA GLU A 70 -10.26 -4.43 -20.97
C GLU A 70 -11.03 -3.87 -19.78
N GLN A 71 -12.30 -3.58 -20.01
CA GLN A 71 -13.19 -2.98 -19.01
C GLN A 71 -13.99 -4.06 -18.27
N ASP A 72 -14.25 -5.19 -18.94
CA ASP A 72 -14.90 -6.34 -18.33
C ASP A 72 -13.85 -7.32 -17.82
N ILE A 73 -13.46 -7.14 -16.56
CA ILE A 73 -12.42 -7.92 -15.89
C ILE A 73 -12.71 -9.43 -15.97
N SER A 74 -13.98 -9.84 -15.99
CA SER A 74 -14.36 -11.27 -16.08
C SER A 74 -13.94 -11.95 -17.39
N LYS A 75 -13.63 -11.17 -18.43
CA LYS A 75 -13.14 -11.65 -19.73
C LYS A 75 -11.62 -11.67 -19.84
N LEU A 76 -10.89 -11.18 -18.84
CA LEU A 76 -9.43 -11.24 -18.86
C LEU A 76 -8.96 -12.70 -18.91
N GLN A 77 -8.04 -12.95 -19.82
CA GLN A 77 -7.35 -14.22 -20.04
C GLN A 77 -5.85 -13.93 -20.25
N GLY A 78 -4.98 -14.72 -19.62
CA GLY A 78 -3.54 -14.53 -19.69
C GLY A 78 -3.07 -13.19 -19.11
N GLN A 79 -1.89 -12.74 -19.51
CA GLN A 79 -1.28 -11.51 -18.99
C GLN A 79 -1.36 -10.36 -20.00
N VAL A 80 -2.05 -9.28 -19.64
CA VAL A 80 -2.13 -8.03 -20.40
C VAL A 80 -1.31 -6.95 -19.68
N VAL A 81 -0.45 -6.23 -20.41
CA VAL A 81 0.45 -5.21 -19.84
C VAL A 81 0.38 -3.93 -20.67
N GLY A 82 0.18 -2.78 -20.03
CA GLY A 82 0.29 -1.48 -20.68
C GLY A 82 1.74 -1.17 -21.09
N SER A 83 1.95 -0.41 -22.16
CA SER A 83 3.30 -0.07 -22.64
C SER A 83 4.16 0.60 -21.56
N GLY A 84 3.59 1.39 -20.66
CA GLY A 84 4.27 2.00 -19.51
C GLY A 84 4.56 1.04 -18.36
N ALA A 85 3.93 -0.13 -18.32
CA ALA A 85 4.16 -1.20 -17.35
C ALA A 85 5.11 -2.29 -17.88
N THR A 86 5.60 -2.17 -19.11
CA THR A 86 6.60 -3.10 -19.67
C THR A 86 7.93 -3.04 -18.92
N ASN A 87 8.79 -4.02 -19.19
CA ASN A 87 10.07 -4.17 -18.50
C ASN A 87 10.96 -2.94 -18.73
N ILE A 88 11.53 -2.46 -17.63
CA ILE A 88 12.57 -1.42 -17.66
C ILE A 88 13.85 -2.02 -18.26
N VAL A 89 14.44 -1.31 -19.22
CA VAL A 89 15.71 -1.66 -19.86
C VAL A 89 16.80 -0.79 -19.24
N ALA A 90 17.74 -1.42 -18.54
CA ALA A 90 18.73 -0.75 -17.69
C ALA A 90 19.57 0.32 -18.40
N ASP A 91 19.93 0.09 -19.66
CA ASP A 91 20.77 1.02 -20.45
C ASP A 91 19.98 2.11 -21.18
N THR A 92 18.69 2.27 -20.88
CA THR A 92 17.87 3.31 -21.49
C THR A 92 18.29 4.68 -20.97
N ASN A 93 18.62 5.59 -21.87
CA ASN A 93 19.01 6.94 -21.51
C ASN A 93 17.83 7.70 -20.87
N ASP A 94 18.07 8.31 -19.71
CA ASP A 94 17.11 9.18 -19.04
C ASP A 94 17.00 10.55 -19.70
N VAL A 95 17.94 10.91 -20.58
CA VAL A 95 18.03 12.22 -21.22
C VAL A 95 17.48 12.17 -22.65
N VAL A 96 16.44 12.95 -22.91
CA VAL A 96 15.84 13.14 -24.24
C VAL A 96 16.01 14.58 -24.70
N THR A 97 16.38 14.76 -25.97
CA THR A 97 16.57 16.09 -26.57
C THR A 97 15.47 16.38 -27.57
N PHE A 98 14.80 17.51 -27.40
CA PHE A 98 13.77 17.98 -28.32
C PHE A 98 14.16 19.29 -28.98
N LYS A 99 13.83 19.43 -30.26
CA LYS A 99 13.92 20.71 -30.97
C LYS A 99 12.67 21.55 -30.73
N CYS A 100 12.84 22.74 -30.18
CA CYS A 100 11.76 23.68 -29.96
C CYS A 100 11.22 24.21 -31.30
N SER A 101 9.97 23.87 -31.65
CA SER A 101 9.37 24.30 -32.93
C SER A 101 9.15 25.81 -33.05
N SER A 102 9.27 26.57 -31.95
CA SER A 102 9.06 28.02 -31.93
C SER A 102 10.33 28.84 -32.14
N CYS A 103 11.47 28.43 -31.58
CA CYS A 103 12.71 29.20 -31.65
C CYS A 103 13.91 28.39 -32.19
N GLY A 104 13.71 27.12 -32.52
CA GLY A 104 14.75 26.25 -33.09
C GLY A 104 15.77 25.68 -32.10
N ALA A 105 15.76 26.13 -30.84
CA ALA A 105 16.70 25.67 -29.81
C ALA A 105 16.48 24.21 -29.41
N GLU A 106 17.56 23.53 -29.08
CA GLU A 106 17.53 22.19 -28.49
C GLU A 106 17.30 22.30 -26.99
N VAL A 107 16.35 21.54 -26.48
CA VAL A 107 15.96 21.50 -25.07
C VAL A 107 16.10 20.08 -24.59
N ILE A 108 16.86 19.92 -23.51
CA ILE A 108 17.12 18.65 -22.86
C ILE A 108 16.07 18.43 -21.77
N VAL A 109 15.46 17.24 -21.76
CA VAL A 109 14.56 16.76 -20.71
C VAL A 109 15.24 15.57 -20.04
N ASP A 110 15.57 15.73 -18.76
CA ASP A 110 16.04 14.64 -17.91
C ASP A 110 14.83 13.96 -17.24
N THR A 111 14.44 12.81 -17.77
CA THR A 111 13.29 12.03 -17.33
C THR A 111 13.50 11.31 -16.01
N ALA A 112 14.74 11.27 -15.48
CA ALA A 112 14.97 10.86 -14.10
C ALA A 112 14.41 11.88 -13.10
N SER A 113 14.34 13.15 -13.51
CA SER A 113 13.93 14.27 -12.66
C SER A 113 12.54 14.81 -13.01
N SER A 114 12.22 14.94 -14.30
CA SER A 114 10.97 15.52 -14.80
C SER A 114 10.67 15.10 -16.23
N THR A 115 9.40 14.86 -16.55
CA THR A 115 8.95 14.57 -17.93
C THR A 115 8.73 15.84 -18.76
N GLN A 116 9.08 17.01 -18.22
CA GLN A 116 8.97 18.30 -18.89
C GLN A 116 10.19 19.19 -18.66
N ALA A 117 10.54 20.01 -19.65
CA ALA A 117 11.51 21.09 -19.52
C ALA A 117 11.01 22.38 -20.19
N ARG A 118 11.41 23.53 -19.65
CA ARG A 118 11.07 24.85 -20.21
C ARG A 118 12.21 25.33 -21.10
N CYS A 119 11.87 25.72 -22.33
CA CYS A 119 12.83 26.36 -23.23
C CYS A 119 13.28 27.72 -22.66
N HIS A 120 14.59 27.90 -22.44
CA HIS A 120 15.12 29.14 -21.87
C HIS A 120 14.96 30.37 -22.79
N TRP A 121 14.94 30.18 -24.12
CA TRP A 121 14.81 31.28 -25.08
C TRP A 121 13.37 31.81 -25.22
N CYS A 122 12.41 30.93 -25.48
CA CYS A 122 11.03 31.32 -25.79
C CYS A 122 10.00 30.91 -24.73
N ARG A 123 10.45 30.27 -23.65
CA ARG A 123 9.64 29.89 -22.49
C ARG A 123 8.53 28.86 -22.75
N ASN A 124 8.43 28.30 -23.95
CA ASN A 124 7.53 27.17 -24.20
C ASN A 124 7.98 25.94 -23.38
N THR A 125 7.01 25.13 -22.95
CA THR A 125 7.25 23.86 -22.28
C THR A 125 7.34 22.76 -23.32
N LEU A 126 8.35 21.90 -23.19
CA LEU A 126 8.53 20.68 -23.95
C LEU A 126 8.36 19.49 -23.01
N SER A 127 7.76 18.43 -23.53
CA SER A 127 7.16 17.36 -22.74
C SER A 127 7.40 16.00 -23.37
N VAL A 128 7.54 14.97 -22.53
CA VAL A 128 7.58 13.56 -22.93
C VAL A 128 6.24 12.91 -22.60
N ASN A 129 5.55 12.41 -23.62
CA ASN A 129 4.28 11.71 -23.50
C ASN A 129 4.34 10.29 -24.09
N GLN A 130 5.27 10.00 -25.00
CA GLN A 130 5.55 8.64 -25.47
C GLN A 130 6.29 7.84 -24.42
N GLN A 131 6.03 6.53 -24.36
CA GLN A 131 6.70 5.70 -23.36
C GLN A 131 8.18 5.49 -23.65
N ILE A 132 8.99 5.67 -22.61
CA ILE A 132 10.42 5.36 -22.60
C ILE A 132 10.62 4.15 -21.69
N PRO A 133 11.39 3.13 -22.10
CA PRO A 133 11.60 1.90 -21.33
C PRO A 133 12.54 2.10 -20.12
N ASN A 134 12.48 3.25 -19.45
CA ASN A 134 13.19 3.58 -18.22
C ASN A 134 12.26 3.75 -17.00
N GLY A 135 10.94 3.56 -17.18
CA GLY A 135 9.94 3.65 -16.11
C GLY A 135 9.45 5.05 -15.77
N ALA A 136 9.89 6.10 -16.48
CA ALA A 136 9.54 7.50 -16.19
C ALA A 136 8.16 7.94 -16.72
N VAL A 137 7.65 7.28 -17.75
CA VAL A 137 6.40 7.65 -18.43
C VAL A 137 5.35 6.55 -18.20
N PRO A 138 4.32 6.79 -17.36
CA PRO A 138 3.32 5.77 -17.05
C PRO A 138 2.27 5.62 -18.17
N ASP A 139 1.40 4.62 -18.04
CA ASP A 139 0.21 4.48 -18.89
C ASP A 139 -0.86 5.52 -18.53
N THR A 140 -0.98 5.82 -17.23
CA THR A 140 -2.06 6.64 -16.70
C THR A 140 -1.60 7.54 -15.55
N VAL A 141 -2.35 8.61 -15.30
CA VAL A 141 -2.19 9.51 -14.17
C VAL A 141 -3.53 9.73 -13.48
N LEU A 142 -3.53 9.79 -12.16
CA LEU A 142 -4.68 10.17 -11.36
C LEU A 142 -4.57 11.65 -10.98
N PRO A 143 -5.37 12.57 -11.54
CA PRO A 143 -5.17 14.01 -11.30
C PRO A 143 -5.33 14.39 -9.83
N PHE A 144 -4.52 15.31 -9.30
CA PHE A 144 -4.77 15.94 -8.00
C PHE A 144 -6.20 16.50 -7.91
N LYS A 145 -6.84 16.28 -6.75
CA LYS A 145 -8.15 16.86 -6.41
C LYS A 145 -8.08 17.73 -5.15
N VAL A 146 -7.31 17.27 -4.17
CA VAL A 146 -7.06 17.98 -2.92
C VAL A 146 -6.05 19.09 -3.19
N THR A 147 -6.39 20.33 -2.83
CA THR A 147 -5.53 21.48 -3.04
C THR A 147 -4.37 21.52 -2.03
N LYS A 148 -3.31 22.31 -2.30
CA LYS A 148 -2.21 22.47 -1.33
C LYS A 148 -2.73 23.01 0.01
N ASN A 149 -3.71 23.91 0.00
CA ASN A 149 -4.28 24.49 1.21
C ASN A 149 -5.06 23.45 2.04
N ASP A 150 -5.85 22.60 1.38
CA ASP A 150 -6.50 21.48 2.06
C ASP A 150 -5.47 20.57 2.73
N ALA A 151 -4.40 20.23 2.01
CA ALA A 151 -3.33 19.40 2.54
C ALA A 151 -2.59 20.04 3.73
N LYS A 152 -2.36 21.37 3.69
CA LYS A 152 -1.81 22.12 4.85
C LYS A 152 -2.69 21.92 6.08
N THR A 153 -4.01 22.08 5.93
CA THR A 153 -4.97 21.90 7.02
C THR A 153 -4.98 20.47 7.56
N GLU A 154 -4.96 19.45 6.69
CA GLU A 154 -4.92 18.06 7.15
C GLU A 154 -3.62 17.72 7.90
N ILE A 155 -2.47 18.19 7.42
CA ILE A 155 -1.18 17.98 8.10
C ILE A 155 -1.15 18.72 9.45
N GLU A 156 -1.64 19.96 9.50
CA GLU A 156 -1.79 20.72 10.75
C GLU A 156 -2.67 19.99 11.76
N ASN A 157 -3.83 19.49 11.34
CA ASN A 157 -4.73 18.71 12.19
C ASN A 157 -4.07 17.42 12.68
N PHE A 158 -3.37 16.71 11.80
CA PHE A 158 -2.68 15.46 12.11
C PHE A 158 -1.56 15.65 13.14
N VAL A 159 -0.73 16.68 12.95
CA VAL A 159 0.36 17.05 13.86
C VAL A 159 -0.18 17.64 15.15
N GLY A 160 -1.24 18.45 15.08
CA GLY A 160 -1.92 19.06 16.22
C GLY A 160 -2.43 18.02 17.23
N LYS A 161 -3.06 16.95 16.74
CA LYS A 161 -3.49 15.79 17.56
C LYS A 161 -2.34 15.08 18.28
N ARG A 162 -1.09 15.29 17.83
CA ARG A 162 0.14 14.70 18.35
C ARG A 162 1.07 15.72 19.01
N LYS A 163 0.64 16.97 19.22
CA LYS A 163 1.53 18.04 19.72
C LYS A 163 2.07 17.80 21.15
N PHE A 164 1.36 17.07 22.00
CA PHE A 164 1.73 16.96 23.42
C PHE A 164 3.07 16.23 23.65
N PHE A 165 3.31 15.09 22.99
CA PHE A 165 4.58 14.35 23.05
C PHE A 165 5.52 14.63 21.87
N ALA A 166 5.22 15.59 21.01
CA ALA A 166 6.10 15.93 19.89
C ALA A 166 7.42 16.57 20.36
N ASN A 167 8.52 16.27 19.66
CA ASN A 167 9.84 16.87 19.89
C ASN A 167 9.73 18.42 19.89
N PRO A 168 10.27 19.13 20.90
CA PRO A 168 10.25 20.60 20.96
C PRO A 168 10.87 21.28 19.74
N THR A 169 11.97 20.73 19.21
CA THR A 169 12.65 21.24 18.01
C THR A 169 11.72 21.12 16.80
N PHE A 170 11.16 19.93 16.58
CA PHE A 170 10.14 19.70 15.57
C PHE A 170 8.97 20.69 15.71
N ARG A 171 8.43 20.90 16.92
CA ARG A 171 7.31 21.84 17.14
C ARG A 171 7.66 23.30 16.80
N LYS A 172 8.93 23.70 16.97
CA LYS A 172 9.41 25.05 16.67
C LYS A 172 9.64 25.25 15.17
N GLU A 173 10.12 24.21 14.49
CA GLU A 173 10.48 24.23 13.08
C GLU A 173 9.33 23.82 12.16
N PHE A 174 8.28 23.21 12.70
CA PHE A 174 7.12 22.76 11.94
C PHE A 174 6.47 23.94 11.20
N THR A 175 6.47 23.83 9.87
CA THR A 175 5.85 24.78 8.96
C THR A 175 5.20 24.01 7.83
N THR A 176 3.99 24.41 7.45
CA THR A 176 3.25 23.79 6.34
C THR A 176 3.59 24.39 4.98
N GLU A 177 4.51 25.36 4.91
CA GLU A 177 4.93 25.98 3.65
C GLU A 177 5.71 25.02 2.74
N ASN A 178 6.48 24.13 3.34
CA ASN A 178 7.37 23.18 2.65
C ASN A 178 6.65 21.91 2.17
N ILE A 179 5.32 21.89 2.17
CA ILE A 179 4.56 20.77 1.61
C ILE A 179 4.74 20.74 0.09
N MET A 180 5.11 19.56 -0.41
CA MET A 180 5.31 19.28 -1.83
C MET A 180 4.25 18.32 -2.34
N GLY A 181 3.72 18.59 -3.53
CA GLY A 181 2.85 17.66 -4.23
C GLY A 181 3.71 16.77 -5.12
N VAL A 182 3.58 15.46 -4.94
CA VAL A 182 4.40 14.44 -5.58
C VAL A 182 3.49 13.41 -6.24
N TYR A 183 3.86 12.99 -7.44
CA TYR A 183 3.30 11.81 -8.06
C TYR A 183 4.22 10.62 -7.79
N LEU A 184 3.67 9.60 -7.13
CA LEU A 184 4.39 8.37 -6.83
C LEU A 184 4.01 7.28 -7.85
N PRO A 185 4.96 6.40 -8.22
CA PRO A 185 4.74 5.34 -9.20
C PRO A 185 4.03 4.15 -8.56
N TYR A 186 2.90 3.74 -9.14
CA TYR A 186 2.16 2.54 -8.76
C TYR A 186 1.91 1.64 -9.97
N MET A 187 1.71 0.35 -9.71
CA MET A 187 1.00 -0.55 -10.60
C MET A 187 -0.46 -0.65 -10.15
N ILE A 188 -1.38 -0.53 -11.10
CA ILE A 188 -2.81 -0.83 -10.94
C ILE A 188 -3.05 -2.17 -11.63
N ILE A 189 -3.54 -3.14 -10.85
CA ILE A 189 -3.76 -4.51 -11.31
C ILE A 189 -5.25 -4.86 -11.22
N ASP A 190 -5.81 -5.27 -12.35
CA ASP A 190 -7.09 -5.97 -12.39
C ASP A 190 -6.85 -7.46 -12.57
N THR A 191 -7.57 -8.31 -11.84
CA THR A 191 -7.40 -9.77 -11.94
C THR A 191 -8.75 -10.49 -12.05
N ASN A 192 -8.77 -11.52 -12.87
CA ASN A 192 -9.85 -12.49 -13.01
C ASN A 192 -9.37 -13.82 -12.45
N THR A 193 -10.00 -14.28 -11.37
CA THR A 193 -9.55 -15.47 -10.66
C THR A 193 -10.67 -16.46 -10.42
N HIS A 194 -10.29 -17.71 -10.18
CA HIS A 194 -11.14 -18.76 -9.65
C HIS A 194 -10.55 -19.21 -8.31
N ALA A 195 -11.38 -19.23 -7.27
CA ALA A 195 -10.98 -19.61 -5.93
C ALA A 195 -11.76 -20.83 -5.46
N ASN A 196 -11.05 -21.79 -4.88
CA ASN A 196 -11.64 -22.92 -4.17
C ASN A 196 -11.04 -23.01 -2.76
N LEU A 197 -11.91 -22.80 -1.76
CA LEU A 197 -11.58 -22.79 -0.34
C LEU A 197 -12.29 -23.95 0.35
N LYS A 198 -11.54 -24.81 1.05
CA LYS A 198 -12.06 -25.96 1.80
C LYS A 198 -11.56 -25.96 3.23
N GLY A 199 -12.44 -26.26 4.17
CA GLY A 199 -12.08 -26.30 5.58
C GLY A 199 -13.24 -26.65 6.48
N GLU A 200 -13.19 -26.13 7.70
CA GLU A 200 -14.17 -26.40 8.75
C GLU A 200 -14.68 -25.09 9.35
N GLY A 201 -15.97 -25.03 9.66
CA GLY A 201 -16.62 -23.90 10.33
C GLY A 201 -17.35 -24.34 11.59
N GLU A 202 -17.32 -23.50 12.62
CA GLU A 202 -18.08 -23.71 13.86
C GLU A 202 -19.22 -22.69 13.99
N HIS A 203 -20.41 -23.18 14.30
CA HIS A 203 -21.57 -22.37 14.67
C HIS A 203 -21.89 -22.59 16.15
N GLU A 204 -21.97 -21.51 16.94
CA GLU A 204 -22.36 -21.60 18.35
C GLU A 204 -23.84 -22.00 18.49
N THR A 205 -24.12 -23.01 19.32
CA THR A 205 -25.50 -23.42 19.62
C THR A 205 -25.95 -22.98 21.00
N ARG A 206 -25.03 -22.95 21.97
CA ARG A 206 -25.26 -22.45 23.32
C ARG A 206 -23.95 -22.04 23.98
N HIS A 207 -24.02 -21.08 24.89
CA HIS A 207 -23.00 -20.86 25.90
C HIS A 207 -23.64 -20.82 27.28
N TYR A 208 -22.87 -21.23 28.28
CA TYR A 208 -23.32 -21.27 29.66
C TYR A 208 -22.13 -21.16 30.61
N THR A 209 -22.38 -20.62 31.79
CA THR A 209 -21.35 -20.40 32.80
C THR A 209 -21.58 -21.37 33.95
N GLU A 210 -20.55 -22.17 34.26
CA GLU A 210 -20.55 -23.01 35.44
C GLU A 210 -19.65 -22.38 36.51
N SER A 211 -20.20 -22.21 37.70
CA SER A 211 -19.45 -21.76 38.87
C SER A 211 -19.12 -22.97 39.75
N HIS A 212 -17.85 -23.17 40.03
CA HIS A 212 -17.38 -24.16 41.00
C HIS A 212 -16.42 -23.46 41.98
N ASN A 213 -16.81 -23.40 43.26
CA ASN A 213 -16.19 -22.55 44.28
C ASN A 213 -16.15 -21.07 43.84
N ASP A 214 -15.05 -20.35 44.11
CA ASP A 214 -14.82 -18.96 43.67
C ASP A 214 -14.42 -18.82 42.19
N SER A 215 -14.46 -19.91 41.40
CA SER A 215 -14.11 -19.89 39.98
C SER A 215 -15.35 -20.02 39.09
N SER A 216 -15.45 -19.13 38.11
CA SER A 216 -16.51 -19.10 37.10
C SER A 216 -15.91 -19.33 35.72
N THR A 217 -16.36 -20.37 35.02
CA THR A 217 -15.89 -20.70 33.66
C THR A 217 -17.05 -20.72 32.69
N THR A 218 -16.95 -19.92 31.63
CA THR A 218 -17.91 -19.96 30.51
C THR A 218 -17.50 -21.01 29.51
N TYR A 219 -18.43 -21.92 29.22
CA TYR A 219 -18.32 -22.94 28.21
C TYR A 219 -19.22 -22.64 27.02
N TYR A 220 -18.82 -23.17 25.87
CA TYR A 220 -19.53 -23.01 24.62
C TYR A 220 -19.72 -24.38 23.96
N ASP A 221 -20.90 -24.61 23.40
CA ASP A 221 -21.15 -25.75 22.53
C ASP A 221 -21.43 -25.28 21.11
N ALA A 222 -20.97 -26.07 20.15
CA ALA A 222 -20.94 -25.67 18.76
C ALA A 222 -21.17 -26.86 17.83
N GLU A 223 -21.74 -26.59 16.68
CA GLU A 223 -21.82 -27.54 15.57
C GLU A 223 -20.63 -27.33 14.64
N LEU A 224 -19.94 -28.41 14.31
CA LEU A 224 -18.84 -28.42 13.36
C LEU A 224 -19.33 -28.83 11.98
N TYR A 225 -18.99 -28.05 10.96
CA TYR A 225 -19.31 -28.32 9.56
C TYR A 225 -18.03 -28.41 8.72
N ALA A 226 -18.01 -29.30 7.74
CA ALA A 226 -17.11 -29.21 6.59
C ALA A 226 -17.69 -28.17 5.64
N VAL A 227 -16.87 -27.16 5.30
CA VAL A 227 -17.27 -25.99 4.52
C VAL A 227 -16.41 -25.91 3.26
N GLU A 228 -17.06 -25.83 2.11
CA GLU A 228 -16.39 -25.60 0.82
C GLU A 228 -17.07 -24.45 0.06
N ARG A 229 -16.23 -23.58 -0.52
CA ARG A 229 -16.64 -22.43 -1.32
C ARG A 229 -15.83 -22.43 -2.60
N ASP A 230 -16.53 -22.53 -3.72
CA ASP A 230 -15.98 -22.58 -5.08
C ASP A 230 -16.61 -21.43 -5.87
N PHE A 231 -15.80 -20.47 -6.34
CA PHE A 231 -16.33 -19.26 -6.95
C PHE A 231 -15.33 -18.57 -7.88
N ASP A 232 -15.88 -17.78 -8.81
CA ASP A 232 -15.11 -16.84 -9.60
C ASP A 232 -15.08 -15.47 -8.92
N LEU A 233 -13.95 -14.79 -8.98
CA LEU A 233 -13.75 -13.48 -8.37
C LEU A 233 -13.02 -12.54 -9.33
N THR A 234 -13.58 -11.36 -9.56
CA THR A 234 -12.82 -10.27 -10.18
C THR A 234 -12.34 -9.31 -9.10
N ILE A 235 -11.06 -8.98 -9.11
CA ILE A 235 -10.44 -7.97 -8.26
C ILE A 235 -10.11 -6.77 -9.14
N GLU A 236 -10.66 -5.61 -8.81
CA GLU A 236 -10.51 -4.38 -9.59
C GLU A 236 -9.59 -3.40 -8.87
N GLY A 237 -8.61 -2.88 -9.61
CA GLY A 237 -7.80 -1.75 -9.18
C GLY A 237 -6.93 -2.01 -7.96
N LEU A 238 -6.41 -3.23 -7.77
CA LEU A 238 -5.42 -3.50 -6.73
C LEU A 238 -4.18 -2.64 -6.99
N THR A 239 -3.88 -1.72 -6.07
CA THR A 239 -2.76 -0.78 -6.20
C THR A 239 -1.54 -1.26 -5.42
N ILE A 240 -0.40 -1.36 -6.09
CA ILE A 240 0.88 -1.71 -5.49
C ILE A 240 1.88 -0.62 -5.82
N GLU A 241 2.56 -0.09 -4.81
CA GLU A 241 3.65 0.87 -5.00
C GLU A 241 4.77 0.22 -5.82
N SER A 242 5.35 0.96 -6.75
CA SER A 242 6.32 0.41 -7.71
C SER A 242 7.72 1.01 -7.57
N SER A 243 8.05 1.46 -6.36
CA SER A 243 9.37 1.89 -5.92
C SER A 243 10.00 0.83 -4.99
N LYS A 244 11.17 0.28 -5.35
CA LYS A 244 11.88 -0.74 -4.55
C LYS A 244 12.19 -0.25 -3.14
N ASP A 245 12.61 1.01 -3.01
CA ASP A 245 12.93 1.63 -1.72
C ASP A 245 11.71 1.62 -0.79
N LYS A 246 10.52 1.90 -1.33
CA LYS A 246 9.28 2.01 -0.54
C LYS A 246 8.60 0.67 -0.29
N LEU A 247 8.85 -0.31 -1.17
CA LEU A 247 8.45 -1.70 -0.96
C LEU A 247 9.29 -2.40 0.13
N ASN A 248 10.54 -1.96 0.33
CA ASN A 248 11.41 -2.50 1.37
C ASN A 248 11.00 -1.99 2.77
N THR A 249 10.42 -2.86 3.59
CA THR A 249 9.98 -2.51 4.95
C THR A 249 11.04 -2.75 6.04
N GLU A 250 12.23 -3.24 5.69
CA GLU A 250 13.29 -3.58 6.66
C GLU A 250 14.18 -2.38 7.04
N GLN A 251 14.09 -1.28 6.29
CA GLN A 251 14.86 -0.07 6.55
C GLN A 251 14.40 0.63 7.84
N SER A 252 15.24 0.55 8.89
CA SER A 252 14.95 1.12 10.22
C SER A 252 15.11 2.65 10.31
N ASP A 253 15.64 3.30 9.28
CA ASP A 253 15.93 4.74 9.22
C ASP A 253 14.77 5.57 8.62
N ARG A 254 13.71 4.93 8.12
CA ARG A 254 12.56 5.59 7.48
C ARG A 254 11.24 4.92 7.85
N THR A 255 10.14 5.68 7.75
CA THR A 255 8.79 5.16 8.05
C THR A 255 8.07 4.76 6.75
N ASN A 256 8.52 3.68 6.10
CA ASN A 256 8.03 3.25 4.78
C ASN A 256 6.53 2.84 4.77
N ASN A 257 5.97 2.51 5.93
CA ASN A 257 4.56 2.14 6.06
C ASN A 257 3.58 3.31 5.81
N ILE A 258 4.05 4.57 5.80
CA ILE A 258 3.17 5.75 5.66
C ILE A 258 2.50 5.82 4.28
N ILE A 259 3.25 5.58 3.21
CA ILE A 259 2.77 5.77 1.83
C ILE A 259 1.71 4.71 1.50
N ASN A 260 1.89 3.47 1.96
CA ASN A 260 0.87 2.45 1.80
C ASN A 260 -0.35 2.72 2.68
N ALA A 261 -0.19 3.34 3.86
CA ALA A 261 -1.30 3.58 4.78
C ALA A 261 -2.23 4.75 4.39
N ILE A 262 -1.90 5.55 3.37
CA ILE A 262 -2.81 6.59 2.85
C ILE A 262 -3.75 6.10 1.74
N MET A 263 -3.67 4.81 1.37
CA MET A 263 -4.59 4.15 0.45
C MET A 263 -5.98 3.95 1.10
N PRO A 264 -7.06 3.76 0.31
CA PRO A 264 -7.10 3.53 -1.15
C PRO A 264 -7.14 4.83 -1.99
N PHE A 265 -6.74 4.70 -3.26
CA PHE A 265 -6.96 5.72 -4.29
C PHE A 265 -8.18 5.35 -5.14
N ASP A 266 -8.87 6.36 -5.68
CA ASP A 266 -10.00 6.19 -6.60
C ASP A 266 -9.51 6.00 -8.05
N THR A 267 -8.85 4.87 -8.29
CA THR A 267 -8.18 4.55 -9.56
C THR A 267 -9.11 4.49 -10.78
N GLU A 268 -10.43 4.37 -10.61
CA GLU A 268 -11.41 4.52 -11.69
C GLU A 268 -11.37 5.91 -12.35
N ASN A 269 -10.89 6.93 -11.62
CA ASN A 269 -10.79 8.30 -12.07
C ASN A 269 -9.44 8.61 -12.75
N CYS A 270 -8.59 7.60 -12.92
CA CYS A 270 -7.41 7.67 -13.74
C CYS A 270 -7.74 8.08 -15.18
N VAL A 271 -6.82 8.85 -15.77
CA VAL A 271 -6.88 9.35 -17.14
C VAL A 271 -5.61 8.95 -17.88
N LYS A 272 -5.65 8.93 -19.21
CA LYS A 272 -4.48 8.66 -20.04
C LYS A 272 -3.35 9.64 -19.66
N TRP A 273 -2.12 9.15 -19.69
CA TRP A 273 -0.95 9.97 -19.44
C TRP A 273 -0.92 11.22 -20.33
N ASP A 274 -0.80 12.38 -19.68
CA ASP A 274 -0.35 13.64 -20.29
C ASP A 274 0.54 14.33 -19.25
N SER A 275 1.81 14.56 -19.61
CA SER A 275 2.79 15.24 -18.76
C SER A 275 2.31 16.59 -18.19
N ASN A 276 1.35 17.27 -18.83
CA ASN A 276 0.76 18.52 -18.33
C ASN A 276 0.12 18.36 -16.94
N TYR A 277 -0.24 17.14 -16.53
CA TYR A 277 -0.72 16.84 -15.18
C TYR A 277 0.37 16.93 -14.11
N ILE A 278 1.66 16.79 -14.46
CA ILE A 278 2.80 16.89 -13.53
C ILE A 278 3.22 18.35 -13.29
N LYS A 279 2.82 19.28 -14.15
CA LYS A 279 3.29 20.65 -14.05
C LYS A 279 2.96 21.28 -12.70
N GLY A 280 4.00 21.70 -11.97
CA GLY A 280 3.89 22.24 -10.61
C GLY A 280 4.00 21.20 -9.49
N TYR A 281 4.22 19.93 -9.85
CA TYR A 281 4.42 18.79 -8.97
C TYR A 281 5.76 18.12 -9.31
N THR A 282 6.31 17.38 -8.36
CA THR A 282 7.44 16.47 -8.61
C THR A 282 6.92 15.05 -8.86
N SER A 283 7.78 14.17 -9.36
CA SER A 283 7.43 12.76 -9.56
C SER A 283 8.63 11.86 -9.30
N GLU A 284 8.37 10.63 -8.90
CA GLU A 284 9.38 9.56 -8.86
C GLU A 284 9.12 8.59 -10.02
N LYS A 285 10.17 8.12 -10.70
CA LYS A 285 10.03 7.07 -11.72
C LYS A 285 9.93 5.69 -11.08
N ARG A 286 9.25 4.78 -11.76
CA ARG A 286 9.18 3.36 -11.37
C ARG A 286 10.55 2.68 -11.53
N ASP A 287 10.89 1.77 -10.64
CA ASP A 287 12.13 0.96 -10.67
C ASP A 287 11.90 -0.57 -10.48
N THR A 288 10.65 -1.01 -10.47
CA THR A 288 10.21 -2.41 -10.38
C THR A 288 9.46 -2.86 -11.63
N ASN A 289 9.67 -4.09 -12.08
CA ASN A 289 8.92 -4.71 -13.17
C ASN A 289 7.69 -5.48 -12.67
N VAL A 290 6.79 -5.86 -13.59
CA VAL A 290 5.65 -6.73 -13.28
C VAL A 290 6.10 -8.01 -12.56
N THR A 291 7.19 -8.62 -13.04
CA THR A 291 7.78 -9.84 -12.46
C THR A 291 8.16 -9.68 -10.99
N ASP A 292 8.66 -8.51 -10.60
CA ASP A 292 9.10 -8.22 -9.23
C ASP A 292 7.91 -8.16 -8.25
N LEU A 293 6.70 -7.91 -8.77
CA LEU A 293 5.49 -7.69 -7.97
C LEU A 293 4.50 -8.87 -8.03
N LYS A 294 4.73 -9.87 -8.89
CA LYS A 294 3.79 -10.98 -9.13
C LYS A 294 3.45 -11.73 -7.84
N ASP A 295 4.46 -12.15 -7.09
CA ASP A 295 4.28 -12.92 -5.86
C ASP A 295 3.48 -12.15 -4.81
N MET A 296 3.75 -10.85 -4.70
CA MET A 296 3.01 -9.96 -3.80
C MET A 296 1.55 -9.85 -4.22
N VAL A 297 1.28 -9.67 -5.51
CA VAL A 297 -0.09 -9.60 -6.05
C VAL A 297 -0.82 -10.92 -5.86
N GLU A 298 -0.17 -12.06 -6.06
CA GLU A 298 -0.79 -13.38 -5.84
C GLU A 298 -1.20 -13.56 -4.38
N VAL A 299 -0.31 -13.25 -3.43
CA VAL A 299 -0.59 -13.36 -1.99
C VAL A 299 -1.72 -12.42 -1.59
N LYS A 300 -1.69 -11.17 -2.05
CA LYS A 300 -2.76 -10.20 -1.77
C LYS A 300 -4.10 -10.63 -2.39
N SER A 301 -4.07 -11.24 -3.58
CA SER A 301 -5.28 -11.76 -4.25
C SER A 301 -5.89 -12.94 -3.49
N LYS A 302 -5.06 -13.83 -2.90
CA LYS A 302 -5.52 -14.91 -2.02
C LYS A 302 -6.18 -14.34 -0.76
N ASP A 303 -5.57 -13.34 -0.14
CA ASP A 303 -6.15 -12.67 1.02
C ASP A 303 -7.49 -11.98 0.69
N ILE A 304 -7.55 -11.24 -0.42
CA ILE A 304 -8.79 -10.62 -0.90
C ILE A 304 -9.87 -11.70 -1.14
N SER A 305 -9.51 -12.83 -1.75
CA SER A 305 -10.47 -13.93 -2.02
C SER A 305 -11.01 -14.54 -0.73
N ARG A 306 -10.16 -14.75 0.27
CA ARG A 306 -10.54 -15.22 1.61
C ARG A 306 -11.53 -14.25 2.27
N PHE A 307 -11.24 -12.95 2.19
CA PHE A 307 -12.08 -11.92 2.79
C PHE A 307 -13.40 -11.72 2.05
N ALA A 308 -13.41 -11.72 0.72
CA ALA A 308 -14.63 -11.67 -0.08
C ALA A 308 -15.59 -12.83 0.24
N CYS A 309 -15.03 -14.01 0.56
CA CYS A 309 -15.80 -15.18 0.96
C CYS A 309 -16.47 -15.05 2.34
N ASN A 310 -16.00 -14.15 3.24
CA ASN A 310 -16.54 -14.01 4.60
C ASN A 310 -18.04 -13.69 4.62
N GLU A 311 -18.54 -12.96 3.63
CA GLU A 311 -19.97 -12.66 3.48
C GLU A 311 -20.84 -13.92 3.31
N THR A 312 -20.24 -15.01 2.83
CA THR A 312 -20.94 -16.28 2.53
C THR A 312 -20.92 -17.29 3.68
N ILE A 313 -20.13 -17.03 4.72
CA ILE A 313 -19.87 -17.91 5.87
C ILE A 313 -20.29 -17.29 7.21
N LYS A 314 -21.15 -16.25 7.18
CA LYS A 314 -21.65 -15.54 8.36
C LYS A 314 -22.33 -16.44 9.41
N TYR A 315 -22.85 -17.59 9.00
CA TYR A 315 -23.44 -18.58 9.90
C TYR A 315 -22.41 -19.16 10.89
N TYR A 316 -21.14 -19.28 10.49
CA TYR A 316 -20.06 -19.80 11.32
C TYR A 316 -19.44 -18.68 12.18
N ASP A 317 -20.22 -18.23 13.16
CA ASP A 317 -19.93 -17.10 14.07
C ASP A 317 -18.67 -17.30 14.95
N ARG A 318 -18.36 -18.54 15.31
CA ARG A 318 -17.13 -18.89 16.04
C ARG A 318 -15.88 -18.87 15.15
N GLY A 319 -16.05 -18.86 13.83
CA GLY A 319 -14.99 -18.74 12.84
C GLY A 319 -14.90 -19.92 11.88
N VAL A 320 -14.07 -19.76 10.85
CA VAL A 320 -13.78 -20.79 9.84
C VAL A 320 -12.27 -20.98 9.73
N LYS A 321 -11.86 -22.25 9.72
CA LYS A 321 -10.49 -22.71 9.49
C LYS A 321 -10.41 -23.32 8.09
N TRP A 322 -9.90 -22.56 7.14
CA TRP A 322 -9.52 -23.05 5.83
C TRP A 322 -8.30 -23.96 5.96
N GLN A 323 -8.42 -25.19 5.45
CA GLN A 323 -7.36 -26.20 5.40
C GLN A 323 -6.68 -26.21 4.04
N SER A 324 -7.43 -25.88 2.99
CA SER A 324 -6.94 -25.75 1.61
C SER A 324 -7.48 -24.47 1.00
N GLU A 325 -6.59 -23.67 0.41
CA GLU A 325 -6.92 -22.44 -0.29
C GLU A 325 -6.21 -22.45 -1.64
N THR A 326 -6.97 -22.55 -2.72
CA THR A 326 -6.45 -22.50 -4.09
C THR A 326 -7.01 -21.28 -4.80
N LEU A 327 -6.14 -20.62 -5.56
CA LEU A 327 -6.48 -19.47 -6.37
C LEU A 327 -5.81 -19.64 -7.74
N GLU A 328 -6.64 -19.86 -8.75
CA GLU A 328 -6.22 -19.88 -10.15
C GLU A 328 -6.44 -18.49 -10.74
N VAL A 329 -5.41 -17.94 -11.38
CA VAL A 329 -5.51 -16.65 -12.07
C VAL A 329 -5.80 -16.93 -13.54
N LYS A 330 -7.03 -16.65 -13.99
CA LYS A 330 -7.43 -16.80 -15.39
C LYS A 330 -6.79 -15.73 -16.26
N GLY A 331 -6.72 -14.51 -15.75
CA GLY A 331 -6.06 -13.41 -16.42
C GLY A 331 -5.79 -12.20 -15.53
N GLN A 332 -4.82 -11.39 -15.93
CA GLN A 332 -4.40 -10.18 -15.23
C GLN A 332 -4.15 -9.05 -16.21
N GLN A 333 -4.35 -7.82 -15.74
CA GLN A 333 -4.10 -6.61 -16.51
C GLN A 333 -3.32 -5.60 -15.66
N TRP A 334 -2.14 -5.22 -16.14
CA TRP A 334 -1.17 -4.40 -15.41
C TRP A 334 -0.99 -3.04 -16.09
N MET A 335 -1.29 -1.96 -15.37
CA MET A 335 -1.13 -0.58 -15.85
C MET A 335 -0.24 0.20 -14.91
N SER A 336 0.76 0.91 -15.43
CA SER A 336 1.57 1.80 -14.61
C SER A 336 0.86 3.14 -14.45
N ALA A 337 0.91 3.68 -13.24
CA ALA A 337 0.14 4.85 -12.84
C ALA A 337 0.96 5.80 -11.99
N TYR A 338 0.71 7.09 -12.18
CA TYR A 338 1.12 8.11 -11.22
C TYR A 338 -0.04 8.51 -10.32
N LEU A 339 0.11 8.28 -9.01
CA LEU A 339 -0.88 8.60 -7.99
C LEU A 339 -0.44 9.81 -7.15
N PRO A 340 -1.35 10.76 -6.88
CA PRO A 340 -1.00 12.06 -6.33
C PRO A 340 -0.98 12.06 -4.80
N VAL A 341 0.11 12.54 -4.21
CA VAL A 341 0.32 12.61 -2.75
C VAL A 341 0.86 13.99 -2.37
N TRP A 342 0.36 14.56 -1.28
CA TRP A 342 1.02 15.68 -0.62
C TRP A 342 1.96 15.17 0.45
N LEU A 343 3.24 15.55 0.37
CA LEU A 343 4.28 15.12 1.29
C LEU A 343 4.85 16.31 2.06
N TYR A 344 4.94 16.11 3.37
CA TYR A 344 5.77 16.89 4.27
C TYR A 344 6.89 16.00 4.78
N SER A 345 8.13 16.48 4.72
CA SER A 345 9.31 15.78 5.22
C SER A 345 10.01 16.59 6.31
N TYR A 346 10.41 15.93 7.38
CA TYR A 346 11.22 16.49 8.46
C TYR A 346 12.41 15.60 8.73
N HIS A 347 13.61 16.18 8.70
CA HIS A 347 14.85 15.49 8.99
C HIS A 347 15.21 15.67 10.47
N GLU A 348 15.23 14.59 11.23
CA GLU A 348 15.68 14.58 12.63
C GLU A 348 17.08 13.96 12.69
N GLU A 349 18.05 14.72 13.22
CA GLU A 349 19.38 14.20 13.53
C GLU A 349 19.48 13.91 15.04
N LYS A 350 19.78 12.67 15.39
CA LYS A 350 19.86 12.24 16.80
C LYS A 350 20.99 11.23 16.99
N ASN A 351 21.96 11.58 17.84
CA ASN A 351 23.08 10.71 18.22
C ASN A 351 23.83 10.11 17.00
N GLY A 352 24.09 10.91 15.97
CA GLY A 352 24.75 10.47 14.73
C GLY A 352 23.87 9.62 13.79
N LYS A 353 22.60 9.40 14.14
CA LYS A 353 21.61 8.76 13.25
C LYS A 353 20.68 9.83 12.68
N SER A 354 20.57 9.86 11.36
CA SER A 354 19.58 10.64 10.64
C SER A 354 18.32 9.81 10.46
N ILE A 355 17.15 10.37 10.80
CA ILE A 355 15.84 9.75 10.58
C ILE A 355 14.97 10.73 9.82
N LEU A 356 14.38 10.26 8.71
CA LEU A 356 13.43 11.03 7.92
C LEU A 356 12.00 10.71 8.35
N HIS A 357 11.32 11.75 8.82
CA HIS A 357 9.92 11.70 9.19
C HIS A 357 9.06 12.27 8.08
N TYR A 358 8.04 11.52 7.66
CA TYR A 358 7.09 11.98 6.66
C TYR A 358 5.70 12.16 7.25
N VAL A 359 4.94 13.11 6.69
CA VAL A 359 3.47 13.14 6.79
C VAL A 359 2.95 13.22 5.36
N ALA A 360 2.15 12.24 4.98
CA ALA A 360 1.57 12.09 3.66
C ALA A 360 0.05 12.29 3.73
N VAL A 361 -0.50 12.98 2.73
CA VAL A 361 -1.94 13.12 2.52
C VAL A 361 -2.27 12.59 1.13
N ASN A 362 -3.20 11.65 1.06
CA ASN A 362 -3.77 11.20 -0.19
C ASN A 362 -4.48 12.37 -0.87
N ALA A 363 -4.01 12.78 -2.06
CA ALA A 363 -4.51 13.97 -2.72
C ALA A 363 -5.85 13.76 -3.46
N ARG A 364 -6.54 12.67 -3.16
CA ARG A 364 -7.88 12.33 -3.64
C ARG A 364 -8.88 12.17 -2.49
N THR A 365 -8.49 11.50 -1.41
CA THR A 365 -9.37 11.15 -0.29
C THR A 365 -9.16 11.99 0.97
N LYS A 366 -8.04 12.72 1.07
CA LYS A 366 -7.55 13.40 2.29
C LYS A 366 -7.10 12.46 3.42
N GLU A 367 -7.06 11.15 3.18
CA GLU A 367 -6.51 10.20 4.15
C GLU A 367 -5.07 10.60 4.48
N THR A 368 -4.78 10.75 5.78
CA THR A 368 -3.53 11.37 6.26
C THR A 368 -2.82 10.45 7.22
N MET A 369 -1.59 10.11 6.88
CA MET A 369 -0.73 9.27 7.71
C MET A 369 0.66 9.88 7.82
N GLY A 370 1.37 9.59 8.89
CA GLY A 370 2.70 10.15 9.08
C GLY A 370 3.37 9.71 10.37
N SER A 371 4.62 10.13 10.55
CA SER A 371 5.34 9.96 11.80
C SER A 371 5.67 11.34 12.38
N VAL A 372 5.42 11.55 13.67
CA VAL A 372 5.82 12.78 14.37
C VAL A 372 6.94 12.45 15.35
N PRO A 373 8.10 13.14 15.30
CA PRO A 373 9.19 12.93 16.24
C PRO A 373 8.74 13.03 17.70
N ILE A 374 9.13 12.06 18.52
CA ILE A 374 8.64 11.94 19.91
C ILE A 374 9.69 12.48 20.89
N HIS A 375 9.26 13.32 21.82
CA HIS A 375 10.06 13.75 22.97
C HIS A 375 10.11 12.66 24.05
N MET A 376 11.04 11.72 23.88
CA MET A 376 11.20 10.55 24.75
C MET A 376 11.25 10.87 26.26
N PRO A 377 12.02 11.87 26.75
CA PRO A 377 12.06 12.15 28.19
C PRO A 377 10.70 12.52 28.78
N LYS A 378 9.87 13.23 28.00
CA LYS A 378 8.51 13.60 28.44
C LYS A 378 7.60 12.38 28.46
N LEU A 379 7.71 11.50 27.45
CA LEU A 379 6.93 10.28 27.42
C LEU A 379 7.28 9.36 28.59
N PHE A 380 8.56 9.17 28.88
CA PHE A 380 9.02 8.39 30.05
C PHE A 380 8.51 9.00 31.36
N LEU A 381 8.64 10.32 31.55
CA LEU A 381 8.17 10.98 32.77
C LEU A 381 6.67 10.77 32.99
N ILE A 382 5.83 10.99 31.97
CA ILE A 382 4.38 10.80 32.12
C ILE A 382 4.04 9.32 32.33
N SER A 383 4.71 8.40 31.63
CA SER A 383 4.49 6.96 31.83
C SER A 383 4.86 6.53 33.24
N PHE A 384 5.93 7.08 33.80
CA PHE A 384 6.34 6.86 35.19
C PHE A 384 5.32 7.43 36.20
N LEU A 385 4.76 8.62 35.94
CA LEU A 385 3.69 9.16 36.78
C LEU A 385 2.41 8.30 36.74
N VAL A 386 2.06 7.78 35.56
CA VAL A 386 0.95 6.83 35.41
C VAL A 386 1.24 5.55 36.20
N GLU A 387 2.48 5.05 36.16
CA GLU A 387 2.90 3.89 36.93
C GLU A 387 2.78 4.12 38.44
N ILE A 388 3.17 5.30 38.94
CA ILE A 388 2.98 5.67 40.35
C ILE A 388 1.49 5.65 40.74
N LEU A 389 0.61 6.18 39.88
CA LEU A 389 -0.84 6.14 40.12
C LEU A 389 -1.37 4.69 40.10
N GLY A 390 -0.87 3.85 39.20
CA GLY A 390 -1.17 2.42 39.18
C GLY A 390 -0.74 1.71 40.46
N PHE A 391 0.46 2.02 40.96
CA PHE A 391 0.96 1.51 42.24
C PHE A 391 0.05 1.90 43.41
N PHE A 392 -0.36 3.16 43.50
CA PHE A 392 -1.32 3.59 44.54
C PHE A 392 -2.68 2.90 44.37
N ALA A 393 -3.21 2.79 43.15
CA ALA A 393 -4.45 2.09 42.88
C ALA A 393 -4.38 0.62 43.34
N MET A 394 -3.27 -0.06 43.08
CA MET A 394 -3.00 -1.41 43.60
C MET A 394 -3.03 -1.43 45.12
N LEU A 395 -2.32 -0.53 45.80
CA LEU A 395 -2.30 -0.49 47.28
C LEU A 395 -3.69 -0.28 47.89
N PHE A 396 -4.55 0.55 47.28
CA PHE A 396 -5.89 0.82 47.79
C PHE A 396 -6.90 -0.28 47.48
N THR A 397 -6.65 -1.12 46.47
CA THR A 397 -7.59 -2.17 46.02
C THR A 397 -7.15 -3.58 46.42
N TYR A 398 -5.89 -3.76 46.85
CA TYR A 398 -5.38 -5.03 47.32
C TYR A 398 -5.91 -5.35 48.72
N ASP A 399 -6.72 -6.39 48.82
CA ASP A 399 -7.32 -6.90 50.05
C ASP A 399 -6.56 -8.09 50.66
N GLY A 400 -5.53 -8.59 49.96
CA GLY A 400 -4.71 -9.73 50.41
C GLY A 400 -5.19 -11.10 49.92
N GLU A 401 -6.37 -11.19 49.31
CA GLU A 401 -6.94 -12.44 48.79
C GLU A 401 -6.79 -12.52 47.26
N ASP A 402 -6.97 -11.39 46.57
CA ASP A 402 -6.97 -11.33 45.11
C ASP A 402 -5.69 -10.76 44.48
N ASN A 403 -5.22 -11.39 43.39
CA ASN A 403 -4.02 -10.98 42.66
C ASN A 403 -4.28 -10.02 41.48
N TRP A 404 -5.53 -9.76 41.11
CA TRP A 404 -5.83 -8.87 39.97
C TRP A 404 -5.33 -7.42 40.15
N PRO A 405 -5.23 -6.83 41.36
CA PRO A 405 -4.70 -5.48 41.54
C PRO A 405 -3.25 -5.32 41.08
N PHE A 406 -2.46 -6.40 41.03
CA PHE A 406 -1.10 -6.36 40.48
C PHE A 406 -1.06 -5.97 38.99
N LEU A 407 -2.16 -6.10 38.25
CA LEU A 407 -2.25 -5.62 36.87
C LEU A 407 -2.03 -4.11 36.74
N PHE A 408 -2.31 -3.32 37.80
CA PHE A 408 -2.04 -1.89 37.79
C PHE A 408 -0.55 -1.55 37.72
N LEU A 409 0.34 -2.49 38.08
CA LEU A 409 1.81 -2.35 37.95
C LEU A 409 2.32 -2.45 36.50
N LEU A 410 1.40 -2.57 35.54
CA LEU A 410 1.71 -2.49 34.11
C LEU A 410 1.11 -1.24 33.47
N SER A 411 0.42 -0.39 34.24
CA SER A 411 -0.34 0.74 33.70
C SER A 411 0.54 1.75 32.96
N GLY A 412 1.70 2.10 33.50
CA GLY A 412 2.66 3.00 32.88
C GLY A 412 3.37 2.36 31.69
N VAL A 413 3.70 1.07 31.76
CA VAL A 413 4.29 0.30 30.64
C VAL A 413 3.32 0.23 29.47
N ILE A 414 2.06 -0.15 29.73
CA ILE A 414 1.00 -0.21 28.73
C ILE A 414 0.76 1.19 28.15
N TYR A 415 0.70 2.22 28.99
CA TYR A 415 0.57 3.61 28.54
C TYR A 415 1.70 4.02 27.59
N PHE A 416 2.95 3.73 27.96
CA PHE A 416 4.12 4.00 27.13
C PHE A 416 3.99 3.35 25.76
N ILE A 417 3.70 2.04 25.72
CA ILE A 417 3.58 1.26 24.49
C ILE A 417 2.47 1.82 23.60
N VAL A 418 1.29 2.10 24.17
CA VAL A 418 0.13 2.63 23.44
C VAL A 418 0.45 4.00 22.83
N ILE A 419 1.01 4.93 23.60
CA ILE A 419 1.34 6.27 23.10
C ILE A 419 2.48 6.22 22.09
N TYR A 420 3.53 5.44 22.35
CA TYR A 420 4.63 5.27 21.42
C TYR A 420 4.15 4.71 20.08
N SER A 421 3.33 3.65 20.10
CA SER A 421 2.74 3.05 18.90
C SER A 421 1.83 4.03 18.15
N LYS A 422 0.97 4.80 18.85
CA LYS A 422 0.09 5.82 18.25
C LYS A 422 0.86 6.96 17.56
N TYR A 423 2.03 7.33 18.07
CA TYR A 423 2.84 8.42 17.51
C TYR A 423 3.72 7.95 16.34
N ARG A 424 4.19 6.71 16.40
CA ARG A 424 4.95 6.08 15.31
C ARG A 424 4.07 5.44 14.24
N ASN A 425 2.77 5.28 14.50
CA ASN A 425 1.80 4.63 13.63
C ASN A 425 2.28 3.24 13.15
N GLN A 426 2.89 2.46 14.06
CA GLN A 426 3.51 1.16 13.72
C GLN A 426 2.52 0.15 13.14
N SER A 427 1.25 0.25 13.49
CA SER A 427 0.18 -0.64 13.02
C SER A 427 -0.67 -0.08 11.88
N ALA A 428 -0.42 1.16 11.44
CA ALA A 428 -1.20 1.75 10.36
C ALA A 428 -0.86 1.05 9.05
N ARG A 429 -1.86 0.53 8.34
CA ARG A 429 -1.70 -0.09 7.03
C ARG A 429 -2.98 0.09 6.23
N HIS A 430 -2.88 -0.07 4.92
CA HIS A 430 -4.04 -0.28 4.07
C HIS A 430 -4.66 -1.65 4.32
N ASN A 431 -5.99 -1.70 4.44
CA ASN A 431 -6.76 -2.94 4.54
C ASN A 431 -7.22 -3.37 3.15
N TYR A 432 -6.27 -3.62 2.26
CA TYR A 432 -6.53 -3.99 0.86
C TYR A 432 -7.46 -5.21 0.75
N GLU A 433 -7.44 -6.10 1.73
CA GLU A 433 -8.27 -7.31 1.77
C GLU A 433 -9.78 -7.03 1.85
N THR A 434 -10.17 -5.85 2.35
CA THR A 434 -11.58 -5.42 2.47
C THR A 434 -11.91 -4.19 1.63
N GLU A 435 -10.92 -3.33 1.36
CA GLU A 435 -11.12 -2.05 0.69
C GLU A 435 -10.94 -2.15 -0.84
N THR A 436 -10.28 -3.20 -1.34
CA THR A 436 -10.18 -3.46 -2.79
C THR A 436 -11.54 -3.90 -3.33
N LYS A 437 -11.96 -3.31 -4.45
CA LYS A 437 -13.23 -3.64 -5.10
C LYS A 437 -13.19 -5.06 -5.63
N THR A 438 -14.21 -5.84 -5.30
CA THR A 438 -14.36 -7.22 -5.78
C THR A 438 -15.76 -7.51 -6.26
N LYS A 439 -15.89 -8.45 -7.18
CA LYS A 439 -17.18 -9.00 -7.61
C LYS A 439 -17.08 -10.51 -7.67
N MET A 440 -17.86 -11.18 -6.81
CA MET A 440 -17.96 -12.64 -6.77
C MET A 440 -19.07 -13.11 -7.71
N SER A 441 -18.83 -14.21 -8.43
CA SER A 441 -19.79 -14.85 -9.32
C SER A 441 -19.62 -16.37 -9.31
N ASN A 442 -20.59 -17.11 -9.86
CA ASN A 442 -20.56 -18.57 -9.97
C ASN A 442 -20.31 -19.32 -8.64
N LEU A 443 -20.73 -18.73 -7.51
CA LEU A 443 -20.52 -19.29 -6.18
C LEU A 443 -21.31 -20.59 -5.99
N LYS A 444 -20.58 -21.67 -5.68
CA LYS A 444 -21.13 -22.93 -5.18
C LYS A 444 -20.76 -23.07 -3.70
N LYS A 445 -21.76 -23.43 -2.89
CA LYS A 445 -21.61 -23.66 -1.45
C LYS A 445 -21.86 -25.13 -1.15
N SER A 446 -20.97 -25.73 -0.37
CA SER A 446 -21.16 -27.08 0.16
C SER A 446 -20.85 -27.08 1.64
N ASP A 447 -21.87 -27.27 2.46
CA ASP A 447 -21.79 -27.29 3.92
C ASP A 447 -22.32 -28.63 4.43
N ARG A 448 -21.48 -29.43 5.06
CA ARG A 448 -21.85 -30.76 5.59
C ARG A 448 -21.58 -30.83 7.08
N PHE A 449 -22.61 -31.09 7.86
CA PHE A 449 -22.48 -31.33 9.30
C PHE A 449 -21.52 -32.49 9.59
N ILE A 450 -20.63 -32.31 10.56
CA ILE A 450 -19.67 -33.33 11.01
C ILE A 450 -20.10 -33.85 12.39
N GLN A 451 -20.13 -32.97 13.39
CA GLN A 451 -20.39 -33.37 14.78
C GLN A 451 -20.75 -32.16 15.66
N ASN A 452 -21.34 -32.46 16.82
CA ASN A 452 -21.48 -31.51 17.92
C ASN A 452 -20.21 -31.51 18.78
N LYS A 453 -19.74 -30.34 19.16
CA LYS A 453 -18.70 -30.13 20.17
C LYS A 453 -19.34 -29.51 21.40
N THR A 454 -18.98 -30.02 22.58
CA THR A 454 -19.50 -29.52 23.85
C THR A 454 -18.38 -29.11 24.78
N ARG A 455 -18.66 -28.19 25.70
CA ARG A 455 -17.72 -27.71 26.74
C ARG A 455 -16.44 -27.11 26.16
N LEU A 456 -16.52 -26.38 25.05
CA LEU A 456 -15.39 -25.60 24.52
C LEU A 456 -15.11 -24.42 25.46
N THR A 457 -13.84 -24.12 25.71
CA THR A 457 -13.41 -23.04 26.63
C THR A 457 -13.14 -21.71 25.93
N SER A 458 -13.08 -21.70 24.60
CA SER A 458 -12.86 -20.50 23.79
C SER A 458 -14.15 -20.08 23.10
N PRO A 459 -14.46 -18.77 23.01
CA PRO A 459 -15.56 -18.26 22.19
C PRO A 459 -15.29 -18.36 20.69
N ARG A 460 -14.04 -18.62 20.28
CA ARG A 460 -13.64 -18.77 18.88
C ARG A 460 -13.10 -20.16 18.59
N MET A 461 -13.35 -20.64 17.37
CA MET A 461 -12.81 -21.87 16.82
C MET A 461 -11.27 -21.83 16.83
N SER A 462 -10.66 -22.93 17.29
CA SER A 462 -9.21 -23.07 17.30
C SER A 462 -8.65 -23.12 15.87
N GLY A 463 -7.67 -22.27 15.57
CA GLY A 463 -7.03 -22.18 14.26
C GLY A 463 -7.88 -21.52 13.18
N ALA A 464 -8.95 -20.81 13.53
CA ALA A 464 -9.71 -20.00 12.57
C ALA A 464 -8.80 -18.99 11.85
N ASN A 465 -8.80 -19.01 10.53
CA ASN A 465 -7.91 -18.22 9.68
C ASN A 465 -8.67 -17.42 8.61
N ASN A 466 -10.00 -17.44 8.59
CA ASN A 466 -10.82 -16.70 7.62
C ASN A 466 -10.66 -15.17 7.66
N LYS A 467 -10.03 -14.63 8.71
CA LYS A 467 -9.66 -13.22 8.87
C LYS A 467 -8.14 -13.00 8.90
N GLN A 468 -7.35 -14.00 8.56
CA GLN A 468 -5.89 -13.89 8.50
C GLN A 468 -5.47 -13.19 7.20
N VAL A 469 -4.53 -12.25 7.33
CA VAL A 469 -3.92 -11.53 6.21
C VAL A 469 -2.45 -11.92 6.14
N ASN A 470 -2.04 -12.55 5.05
CA ASN A 470 -0.68 -13.06 4.85
C ASN A 470 0.21 -12.03 4.13
N GLY A 471 -0.33 -11.27 3.18
CA GLY A 471 0.41 -10.26 2.43
C GLY A 471 0.89 -9.10 3.29
N ALA A 472 0.28 -8.85 4.44
CA ALA A 472 0.79 -7.88 5.42
C ALA A 472 2.05 -8.37 6.16
N LYS A 473 2.26 -9.70 6.27
CA LYS A 473 3.41 -10.32 6.95
C LYS A 473 4.54 -10.67 6.00
N LYS A 474 4.24 -10.96 4.73
CA LYS A 474 5.26 -11.34 3.72
C LYS A 474 6.24 -10.21 3.38
N HIS A 475 5.86 -8.95 3.64
CA HIS A 475 6.77 -7.80 3.65
C HIS A 475 7.96 -7.97 4.63
N ILE A 476 7.84 -8.83 5.65
CA ILE A 476 8.86 -9.01 6.71
C ILE A 476 9.77 -10.23 6.48
N THR A 477 9.42 -11.16 5.58
CA THR A 477 9.97 -12.53 5.64
C THR A 477 10.65 -13.07 4.38
N ASP A 478 10.54 -12.41 3.22
CA ASP A 478 11.07 -12.98 1.97
C ASP A 478 12.48 -12.48 1.55
N ILE A 479 13.20 -11.73 2.38
CA ILE A 479 14.65 -11.45 2.17
C ILE A 479 15.54 -12.16 3.18
N ALA A 480 14.98 -12.77 4.23
CA ALA A 480 15.72 -13.56 5.22
C ALA A 480 16.31 -14.90 4.71
N ASN A 481 16.21 -15.17 3.40
CA ASN A 481 16.76 -16.36 2.76
C ASN A 481 17.85 -16.05 1.71
N LEU A 482 18.55 -14.92 1.85
CA LEU A 482 19.87 -14.72 1.27
C LEU A 482 20.78 -14.10 2.34
N ASP A 483 21.88 -14.81 2.62
CA ASP A 483 23.04 -14.45 3.46
C ASP A 483 22.98 -14.76 4.97
N THR A 484 23.44 -15.98 5.27
CA THR A 484 24.31 -16.42 6.37
C THR A 484 23.96 -16.11 7.83
N LEU A 485 23.70 -17.20 8.55
CA LEU A 485 23.56 -17.40 10.00
C LEU A 485 24.83 -17.14 10.84
N GLU A 486 25.58 -16.07 10.61
CA GLU A 486 26.72 -15.70 11.46
C GLU A 486 26.73 -14.19 11.70
N ASP A 487 26.16 -13.74 12.83
CA ASP A 487 26.61 -12.54 13.59
C ASP A 487 25.73 -12.17 14.82
N ILE A 488 24.67 -12.92 15.15
CA ILE A 488 23.82 -12.65 16.34
C ILE A 488 24.48 -13.05 17.68
N ALA A 489 25.80 -13.25 17.73
CA ALA A 489 26.52 -13.63 18.96
C ALA A 489 27.28 -12.49 19.66
N ASN A 490 27.38 -11.28 19.10
CA ASN A 490 28.22 -10.22 19.69
C ASN A 490 27.55 -8.85 19.79
N ILE A 491 26.49 -8.73 20.59
CA ILE A 491 26.09 -7.43 21.18
C ILE A 491 25.76 -7.63 22.65
N ASN A 492 26.78 -7.53 23.50
CA ASN A 492 26.64 -7.44 24.94
C ASN A 492 26.59 -5.93 25.33
N PRO A 493 25.44 -5.37 25.74
CA PRO A 493 25.32 -3.94 26.00
C PRO A 493 25.64 -3.62 27.47
N PHE A 494 26.82 -4.00 27.95
CA PHE A 494 27.39 -3.48 29.19
C PHE A 494 28.92 -3.48 29.09
N ASN A 495 29.49 -2.45 28.49
CA ASN A 495 30.80 -1.94 28.91
C ASN A 495 31.07 -0.52 28.38
N LYS A 496 31.30 0.36 29.36
CA LYS A 496 31.70 1.78 29.32
C LYS A 496 30.64 2.82 29.03
#